data_AF-A0A2G9TFA5-F1
#
_entry.id   AF-A0A2G9TFA5-F1
#
_cell.length_a   1.000
_cell.length_b   1.000
_cell.length_c   1.000
_cell.angle_alpha   90.00
_cell.angle_beta   90.00
_cell.angle_gamma   90.00
#
_symmetry.space_group_name_H-M   'P 1'
#
loop_
_entity.id
_entity.type
_entity.pdbx_description
1 polymer ?
#
loop_
_entity_poly.entity_id
_entity_poly.type
_entity_poly.pdbx_seq_one_letter_code
_entity_poly.pdbx_strand_id
1 'polypeptide(L)'
;SPRPTRKTTTPSAESELYIHLLVLLHLVDGNKLDDAKKCAEMLIARADSIDKRSLDPMVAKAIFYLALIYERQHKLHELGWYDNKLS
;
A
#
# COMPACT_ATOMS: atom_id res chain seq x y z
N SER A 1 7.14 40.54 -21.76
CA SER A 1 7.64 39.17 -21.48
C SER A 1 6.54 38.42 -20.73
N PRO A 2 5.94 37.36 -21.29
CA PRO A 2 4.90 36.60 -20.59
C PRO A 2 5.55 35.70 -19.53
N ARG A 3 5.04 35.74 -18.29
CA ARG A 3 5.50 34.86 -17.20
C ARG A 3 5.24 33.40 -17.58
N PRO A 4 6.20 32.47 -17.36
CA PRO A 4 5.92 31.05 -17.51
C PRO A 4 4.86 30.65 -16.49
N THR A 5 3.72 30.17 -17.00
CA THR A 5 2.67 29.57 -16.18
C THR A 5 3.23 28.29 -15.57
N ARG A 6 3.49 28.34 -14.26
CA ARG A 6 3.93 27.20 -13.46
C ARG A 6 2.83 26.14 -13.52
N LYS A 7 3.04 25.09 -14.33
CA LYS A 7 2.17 23.90 -14.32
C LYS A 7 2.23 23.32 -12.91
N THR A 8 1.13 23.42 -12.18
CA THR A 8 0.94 22.69 -10.93
C THR A 8 0.88 21.21 -11.30
N THR A 9 2.00 20.51 -11.17
CA THR A 9 2.07 19.06 -11.32
C THR A 9 1.19 18.47 -10.22
N THR A 10 -0.03 18.09 -10.56
CA THR A 10 -0.84 17.26 -9.67
C THR A 10 -0.06 15.97 -9.43
N PRO A 11 0.11 15.55 -8.16
CA PRO A 11 0.81 14.31 -7.87
C PRO A 11 0.10 13.17 -8.61
N SER A 12 0.86 12.42 -9.42
CA SER A 12 0.33 11.22 -10.07
C SER A 12 -0.10 10.25 -8.98
N ALA A 13 -1.21 9.54 -9.18
CA ALA A 13 -1.69 8.56 -8.20
C ALA A 13 -0.62 7.47 -7.88
N GLU A 14 0.28 7.20 -8.83
CA GLU A 14 1.48 6.36 -8.63
C GLU A 14 2.41 6.91 -7.55
N SER A 15 2.62 8.22 -7.50
CA SER A 15 3.47 8.86 -6.48
C SER A 15 2.85 8.77 -5.09
N GLU A 16 1.53 8.88 -4.97
CA GLU A 16 0.83 8.69 -3.70
C GLU A 16 0.97 7.26 -3.20
N LEU A 17 0.78 6.27 -4.09
CA LEU A 17 0.96 4.86 -3.75
C LEU A 17 2.41 4.55 -3.35
N TYR A 18 3.39 5.20 -3.98
CA TYR A 18 4.79 5.04 -3.62
C TYR A 18 5.08 5.55 -2.21
N ILE A 19 4.52 6.71 -1.86
CA ILE A 19 4.62 7.23 -0.49
C ILE A 19 3.96 6.28 0.51
N HIS A 20 2.78 5.72 0.19
CA HIS A 20 2.14 4.72 1.06
C HIS A 20 3.02 3.48 1.25
N LEU A 21 3.71 3.02 0.20
CA LEU A 21 4.64 1.90 0.30
C LEU A 21 5.83 2.21 1.22
N LEU A 22 6.38 3.42 1.17
CA LEU A 22 7.46 3.85 2.05
C LEU A 22 7.00 3.96 3.51
N VAL A 23 5.79 4.48 3.74
CA VAL A 23 5.19 4.55 5.08
C VAL A 23 4.95 3.14 5.63
N LEU A 24 4.44 2.22 4.80
CA LEU A 24 4.29 0.82 5.16
C LEU A 24 5.63 0.22 5.62
N LEU A 25 6.69 0.43 4.86
CA LEU A 25 8.03 -0.05 5.21
C LEU A 25 8.51 0.51 6.56
N HIS A 26 8.33 1.82 6.77
CA HIS A 26 8.70 2.47 8.02
C HIS A 26 7.90 1.95 9.22
N LEU A 27 6.60 1.67 9.05
CA LEU A 27 5.76 1.10 10.11
C LEU A 27 6.14 -0.36 10.42
N VAL A 28 6.47 -1.14 9.40
CA VAL A 28 6.97 -2.51 9.53
C VAL A 28 8.30 -2.54 10.27
N ASP A 29 9.22 -1.63 9.94
CA ASP A 29 10.51 -1.50 10.62
C ASP A 29 10.35 -1.02 12.07
N GLY A 30 9.38 -0.14 12.33
CA GLY A 30 9.01 0.33 13.65
C GLY A 30 8.20 -0.67 14.49
N ASN A 31 7.99 -1.89 13.99
CA ASN A 31 7.17 -2.95 14.60
C ASN A 31 5.73 -2.50 14.96
N LYS A 32 5.20 -1.47 14.28
CA LYS A 32 3.83 -0.97 14.44
C LYS A 32 2.88 -1.74 13.53
N LEU A 33 2.72 -3.02 13.83
CA LEU A 33 2.07 -4.00 12.94
C LEU A 33 0.59 -3.66 12.63
N ASP A 34 -0.17 -3.12 13.58
CA ASP A 34 -1.57 -2.76 13.37
C ASP A 34 -1.76 -1.58 12.41
N ASP A 35 -0.89 -0.56 12.52
CA ASP A 35 -0.90 0.60 11.62
C ASP A 35 -0.36 0.21 10.24
N ALA A 36 0.69 -0.64 10.21
CA ALA A 36 1.24 -1.19 8.99
C ALA A 36 0.18 -1.97 8.20
N LYS A 37 -0.62 -2.80 8.88
CA LYS A 37 -1.72 -3.56 8.27
C LYS A 37 -2.74 -2.62 7.60
N LYS A 38 -3.23 -1.62 8.33
CA LYS A 38 -4.18 -0.62 7.78
C LYS A 38 -3.59 0.11 6.57
N CYS A 39 -2.30 0.46 6.63
CA CYS A 39 -1.60 1.12 5.54
C CYS A 39 -1.52 0.23 4.28
N ALA A 40 -1.21 -1.06 4.45
CA ALA A 40 -1.19 -2.02 3.35
C ALA A 40 -2.58 -2.24 2.74
N GLU A 41 -3.62 -2.42 3.55
CA GLU A 41 -5.01 -2.55 3.09
C GLU A 41 -5.46 -1.31 2.29
N MET A 42 -5.16 -0.11 2.79
CA MET A 42 -5.44 1.14 2.08
C MET A 42 -4.68 1.26 0.75
N LEU A 43 -3.41 0.84 0.70
CA LEU A 43 -2.61 0.88 -0.51
C LEU A 43 -3.19 -0.05 -1.58
N ILE A 44 -3.56 -1.28 -1.20
CA ILE A 44 -4.16 -2.26 -2.11
C ILE A 44 -5.52 -1.74 -2.62
N ALA A 45 -6.40 -1.25 -1.75
CA ALA A 45 -7.71 -0.72 -2.15
C ALA A 45 -7.59 0.49 -3.11
N ARG A 46 -6.61 1.36 -2.89
CA ARG A 46 -6.34 2.49 -3.79
C ARG A 46 -5.75 2.03 -5.12
N ALA A 47 -4.82 1.08 -5.09
CA ALA A 47 -4.25 0.54 -6.32
C ALA A 47 -5.32 -0.17 -7.16
N ASP A 48 -6.27 -0.87 -6.54
CA ASP A 48 -7.39 -1.53 -7.22
C ASP A 48 -8.32 -0.52 -7.94
N SER A 49 -8.49 0.68 -7.38
CA SER A 49 -9.23 1.76 -8.04
C SER A 49 -8.52 2.40 -9.24
N ILE A 50 -7.23 2.11 -9.43
CA ILE A 50 -6.39 2.68 -10.48
C ILE A 50 -5.98 1.53 -11.39
N ASP A 51 -6.75 1.31 -12.46
CA ASP A 51 -6.61 0.18 -13.39
C ASP A 51 -5.36 0.33 -14.30
N LYS A 52 -4.17 0.28 -13.67
CA LYS A 52 -2.87 0.42 -14.32
C LYS A 52 -1.98 -0.76 -13.92
N ARG A 53 -1.64 -1.60 -14.90
CA ARG A 53 -0.61 -2.66 -14.75
C ARG A 53 0.75 -2.18 -14.23
N SER A 54 1.06 -0.88 -14.33
CA SER A 54 2.28 -0.32 -13.72
C SER A 54 2.28 -0.42 -12.18
N LEU A 55 1.13 -0.64 -11.56
CA LEU A 55 0.96 -0.77 -10.11
C LEU A 55 1.07 -2.21 -9.61
N ASP A 56 1.02 -3.22 -10.49
CA ASP A 56 1.15 -4.64 -10.12
C ASP A 56 2.37 -4.91 -9.22
N PRO A 57 3.58 -4.34 -9.49
CA PRO A 57 4.73 -4.54 -8.61
C PRO A 57 4.56 -3.88 -7.22
N MET A 58 3.77 -2.82 -7.11
CA MET A 58 3.52 -2.13 -5.85
C MET A 58 2.52 -2.90 -5.00
N VAL A 59 1.45 -3.41 -5.63
CA VAL A 59 0.45 -4.27 -4.99
C VAL A 59 1.09 -5.57 -4.50
N ALA A 60 1.92 -6.21 -5.34
CA ALA A 60 2.65 -7.41 -4.95
C ALA A 60 3.50 -7.19 -3.69
N LYS A 61 4.19 -6.05 -3.58
CA LYS A 61 4.96 -5.68 -2.38
C LYS A 61 4.04 -5.44 -1.18
N ALA A 62 2.92 -4.74 -1.36
CA ALA A 62 1.97 -4.50 -0.28
C ALA A 62 1.39 -5.81 0.27
N ILE A 63 1.03 -6.76 -0.60
CA ILE A 63 0.58 -8.11 -0.21
C ILE A 63 1.68 -8.89 0.52
N PHE A 64 2.93 -8.82 0.03
CA PHE A 64 4.07 -9.45 0.71
C PHE A 64 4.26 -8.92 2.13
N TYR A 65 4.25 -7.59 2.30
CA TYR A 65 4.37 -6.97 3.62
C TYR A 65 3.17 -7.26 4.51
N LEU A 66 1.96 -7.32 3.95
CA LEU A 66 0.75 -7.72 4.68
C LEU A 66 0.91 -9.14 5.23
N ALA A 67 1.33 -10.10 4.40
CA ALA A 67 1.61 -11.48 4.84
C ALA A 67 2.66 -11.51 5.95
N LEU A 68 3.76 -10.77 5.80
CA LEU A 68 4.82 -10.65 6.81
C LEU A 68 4.31 -10.05 8.14
N ILE A 69 3.42 -9.06 8.08
CA ILE A 69 2.81 -8.46 9.27
C ILE A 69 1.96 -9.49 10.01
N TYR A 70 1.12 -10.25 9.30
CA TYR A 70 0.32 -11.32 9.89
C TYR A 70 1.17 -12.45 10.49
N GLU A 71 2.28 -12.80 9.83
CA GLU A 71 3.26 -13.74 10.36
C GLU A 71 3.88 -13.23 11.66
N ARG A 72 4.35 -11.97 11.68
CA ARG A 72 4.98 -11.34 12.85
C ARG A 72 4.03 -11.11 14.02
N GLN A 73 2.74 -10.93 13.75
CA GLN A 73 1.72 -10.86 14.81
C GLN A 73 1.45 -12.22 15.46
N HIS A 74 2.12 -13.31 15.04
CA HIS A 74 1.80 -14.70 15.46
C HIS A 74 0.31 -15.05 15.28
N LYS A 75 -0.38 -14.30 14.41
CA LYS A 75 -1.80 -14.41 14.05
C LYS A 75 -1.97 -15.00 12.66
N LEU A 76 -1.11 -15.95 12.30
CA LEU A 76 -1.20 -16.73 11.05
C LEU A 76 -2.58 -17.39 10.86
N HIS A 77 -3.30 -17.65 11.94
CA HIS A 77 -4.66 -18.20 11.88
C HIS A 77 -5.72 -17.22 11.35
N GLU A 78 -5.49 -15.89 11.38
CA GLU A 78 -6.43 -14.89 10.84
C GLU A 78 -6.28 -14.68 9.32
N LEU A 79 -5.17 -15.09 8.70
CA LEU A 79 -4.98 -14.98 7.24
C LEU A 79 -6.00 -15.83 6.47
N GLY A 80 -6.31 -17.03 6.95
CA GLY A 80 -7.31 -17.91 6.34
C GLY A 80 -8.76 -17.38 6.43
N TRP A 81 -9.03 -16.46 7.37
CA TRP A 81 -10.35 -15.83 7.49
C TRP A 81 -10.54 -14.68 6.49
N TYR A 82 -9.49 -13.92 6.19
CA TYR A 82 -9.56 -12.81 5.22
C TYR A 82 -9.75 -13.30 3.78
N ASP A 83 -9.15 -14.43 3.40
CA ASP A 83 -9.34 -15.04 2.08
C ASP A 83 -10.80 -15.50 1.86
N ASN A 84 -11.46 -15.99 2.91
CA ASN A 84 -12.86 -16.43 2.85
C ASN A 84 -13.86 -15.25 2.83
N LYS A 85 -13.40 -14.03 3.08
CA LYS A 85 -14.22 -12.82 3.05
C LYS A 85 -14.20 -12.10 1.69
N LEU A 86 -13.34 -12.57 0.78
CA LEU A 86 -13.22 -12.12 -0.60
C LEU A 86 -13.95 -13.04 -1.61
N SER A 87 -14.60 -14.11 -1.11
CA SER A 87 -15.53 -14.96 -1.86
C SER A 87 -16.98 -14.66 -1.51
#